data_AF-A0A6I6EY29-F1
#
_entry.id   AF-A0A6I6EY29-F1
#
_cell.length_a   1.000
_cell.length_b   1.000
_cell.length_c   1.000
_cell.angle_alpha   90.00
_cell.angle_beta   90.00
_cell.angle_gamma   90.00
#
_symmetry.space_group_name_H-M   'P 1'
#
loop_
_entity.id
_entity.type
_entity.pdbx_description
1 polymer ?
#
loop_
_entity_poly.entity_id
_entity_poly.type
_entity_poly.pdbx_seq_one_letter_code
_entity_poly.pdbx_strand_id
1 'polypeptide(L)'
;MGKKNTSDKSKTSNDIKGIIFITTGILIILSVFVTNSSGLIGKTVKKLLLSLLGMGAYFFPLLLIFVGVSFIVKNGKIIFNTRFYGIVILLVNSLLFIQMLYIDQYYTKGNLILGIHKIYDEISPMHGGILSYLIDIPLYNLFGSIGAYIIFIAIYIYL
;
A
#
# COMPACT_ATOMS: atom_id res chain seq x y z
N MET A 1 -3.78 -4.90 48.92
CA MET A 1 -3.93 -3.75 48.01
C MET A 1 -3.29 -4.09 46.67
N GLY A 2 -3.98 -3.73 45.58
CA GLY A 2 -3.94 -4.42 44.29
C GLY A 2 -2.71 -4.15 43.42
N LYS A 3 -2.15 -5.24 42.88
CA LYS A 3 -1.11 -5.23 41.85
C LYS A 3 -1.74 -5.68 40.51
N LYS A 4 -2.75 -4.93 40.02
CA LYS A 4 -3.54 -5.29 38.81
C LYS A 4 -3.49 -4.27 37.66
N ASN A 5 -2.64 -3.24 37.70
CA ASN A 5 -2.92 -2.03 36.91
C ASN A 5 -2.05 -1.75 35.68
N THR A 6 -0.98 -2.51 35.40
CA THR A 6 -0.10 -2.21 34.25
C THR A 6 -0.29 -3.18 33.07
N SER A 7 -0.35 -4.50 33.29
CA SER A 7 -0.53 -5.47 32.20
C SER A 7 -1.92 -5.42 31.57
N ASP A 8 -2.98 -5.35 32.38
CA ASP A 8 -4.37 -5.28 31.88
C ASP A 8 -4.61 -3.98 31.11
N LYS A 9 -4.08 -2.85 31.60
CA LYS A 9 -4.19 -1.54 30.92
C LYS A 9 -3.48 -1.54 29.57
N SER A 10 -2.32 -2.19 29.48
CA SER A 10 -1.59 -2.33 28.20
C SER A 10 -2.32 -3.22 27.20
N LYS A 11 -2.97 -4.28 27.68
CA LYS A 11 -3.80 -5.17 26.86
C LYS A 11 -5.01 -4.43 26.29
N THR A 12 -5.77 -3.72 27.13
CA THR A 12 -6.91 -2.91 26.67
C THR A 12 -6.50 -1.85 25.64
N SER A 13 -5.34 -1.22 25.81
CA SER A 13 -4.83 -0.25 24.83
C SER A 13 -4.50 -0.89 23.47
N ASN A 14 -3.94 -2.11 23.48
CA ASN A 14 -3.60 -2.84 22.27
C ASN A 14 -4.85 -3.35 21.55
N ASP A 15 -5.88 -3.76 22.29
CA ASP A 15 -7.18 -4.15 21.73
C ASP A 15 -7.85 -2.96 21.02
N ILE A 16 -7.85 -1.77 21.64
CA ILE A 16 -8.38 -0.55 21.02
C ILE A 16 -7.63 -0.20 19.73
N LYS A 17 -6.30 -0.25 19.74
CA LYS A 17 -5.49 -0.03 18.53
C LYS A 17 -5.82 -1.03 17.44
N GLY A 18 -5.96 -2.31 17.79
CA GLY A 18 -6.31 -3.37 16.86
C GLY A 18 -7.68 -3.16 16.22
N ILE A 19 -8.69 -2.80 17.03
CA ILE A 19 -10.04 -2.46 16.55
C ILE A 19 -9.98 -1.27 15.59
N ILE A 20 -9.25 -0.21 15.92
CA ILE A 20 -9.09 0.96 15.04
C ILE A 20 -8.52 0.54 13.68
N PHE A 21 -7.44 -0.26 13.65
CA PHE A 21 -6.87 -0.76 12.40
C PHE A 21 -7.86 -1.61 11.59
N ILE A 22 -8.59 -2.53 12.24
CA ILE A 22 -9.59 -3.35 11.56
C ILE A 22 -10.70 -2.48 10.97
N THR A 23 -11.25 -1.56 11.78
CA THR A 23 -12.32 -0.65 11.34
C THR A 23 -11.86 0.22 10.19
N THR A 24 -10.65 0.81 10.25
CA THR A 24 -10.10 1.60 9.15
C THR A 24 -9.93 0.76 7.87
N GLY A 25 -9.44 -0.48 7.98
CA GLY A 25 -9.31 -1.37 6.83
C GLY A 25 -10.66 -1.69 6.18
N ILE A 26 -11.69 -1.97 6.98
CA ILE A 26 -13.06 -2.20 6.48
C ILE A 26 -13.62 -0.94 5.82
N LEU A 27 -13.43 0.25 6.42
CA LEU A 27 -13.87 1.52 5.83
C LEU A 27 -13.18 1.80 4.49
N ILE A 28 -11.90 1.46 4.35
CA ILE A 28 -11.17 1.57 3.09
C ILE A 28 -11.75 0.61 2.04
N ILE A 29 -12.05 -0.64 2.40
CA ILE A 29 -12.71 -1.59 1.48
C ILE A 29 -14.02 -1.01 0.97
N LEU A 30 -14.87 -0.52 1.87
CA LEU A 30 -16.13 0.11 1.49
C LEU A 30 -15.89 1.31 0.58
N SER A 31 -14.89 2.14 0.88
CA SER A 31 -14.53 3.33 0.08
C SER A 31 -14.08 2.97 -1.34
N VAL A 32 -13.23 1.95 -1.46
CA VAL A 32 -12.61 1.55 -2.73
C VAL A 32 -13.59 0.79 -3.62
N PHE A 33 -14.35 -0.15 -3.05
CA PHE A 33 -15.23 -1.05 -3.81
C PHE A 33 -16.67 -0.53 -3.94
N VAL A 34 -17.20 0.16 -2.93
CA VAL A 34 -18.61 0.59 -2.87
C VAL A 34 -18.73 2.09 -3.17
N THR A 35 -18.48 2.45 -4.44
CA THR A 35 -18.37 3.85 -4.88
C THR A 35 -19.70 4.64 -4.79
N ASN A 36 -20.84 3.97 -4.95
CA ASN A 36 -22.16 4.62 -5.00
C ASN A 36 -22.73 4.99 -3.63
N SER A 37 -22.27 4.32 -2.57
CA SER A 37 -22.75 4.53 -1.18
C SER A 37 -21.69 5.17 -0.28
N SER A 38 -20.49 5.41 -0.82
CA SER A 38 -19.42 6.07 -0.09
C SER A 38 -19.66 7.57 -0.04
N GLY A 39 -19.77 8.11 1.18
CA GLY A 39 -19.85 9.55 1.42
C GLY A 39 -18.61 10.31 0.94
N LEU A 40 -18.61 11.64 1.12
CA LEU A 40 -17.52 12.52 0.67
C LEU A 40 -16.13 12.00 1.08
N ILE A 41 -15.99 11.58 2.34
CA ILE A 41 -14.74 11.05 2.90
C ILE A 41 -14.30 9.78 2.14
N GLY A 42 -15.22 8.86 1.85
CA GLY A 42 -14.88 7.62 1.16
C GLY A 42 -14.39 7.86 -0.27
N LYS A 43 -14.99 8.82 -1.00
CA LYS A 43 -14.52 9.21 -2.33
C LYS A 43 -13.11 9.82 -2.29
N THR A 44 -12.85 10.70 -1.31
CA THR A 44 -11.52 11.29 -1.13
C THR A 44 -10.48 10.24 -0.74
N VAL A 45 -10.80 9.35 0.20
CA VAL A 45 -9.92 8.26 0.63
C VAL A 45 -9.61 7.33 -0.55
N LYS A 46 -10.63 6.93 -1.33
CA LYS A 46 -10.44 6.13 -2.55
C LYS A 46 -9.47 6.81 -3.51
N LYS A 47 -9.73 8.08 -3.86
CA LYS A 47 -8.88 8.83 -4.79
C LYS A 47 -7.45 8.92 -4.27
N LEU A 48 -7.25 9.28 -3.00
CA LEU A 48 -5.93 9.35 -2.40
C LEU A 48 -5.19 8.01 -2.43
N LEU A 49 -5.86 6.92 -2.05
CA LEU A 49 -5.24 5.59 -2.04
C LEU A 49 -4.91 5.12 -3.45
N LEU A 50 -5.82 5.27 -4.41
CA LEU A 50 -5.57 4.90 -5.80
C LEU A 50 -4.45 5.76 -6.39
N SER A 51 -4.46 7.08 -6.22
CA SER A 51 -3.37 7.93 -6.71
C SER A 51 -2.02 7.55 -6.10
N LEU A 52 -1.94 7.28 -4.80
CA LEU A 52 -0.67 6.99 -4.12
C LEU A 52 -0.14 5.57 -4.37
N LEU A 53 -1.01 4.57 -4.27
CA LEU A 53 -0.68 3.14 -4.28
C LEU A 53 -1.11 2.42 -5.55
N GLY A 54 -1.88 3.07 -6.43
CA GLY A 54 -2.42 2.47 -7.65
C GLY A 54 -3.24 1.22 -7.33
N MET A 55 -2.98 0.14 -8.06
CA MET A 55 -3.56 -1.17 -7.79
C MET A 55 -3.25 -1.72 -6.38
N GLY A 56 -2.23 -1.19 -5.70
CA GLY A 56 -1.90 -1.53 -4.32
C GLY A 56 -2.98 -1.09 -3.32
N ALA A 57 -3.81 -0.11 -3.68
CA ALA A 57 -4.92 0.35 -2.87
C ALA A 57 -5.95 -0.75 -2.53
N TYR A 58 -6.06 -1.78 -3.38
CA TYR A 58 -6.93 -2.93 -3.15
C TYR A 58 -6.36 -3.92 -2.11
N PHE A 59 -5.03 -4.04 -2.03
CA PHE A 59 -4.34 -4.93 -1.10
C PHE A 59 -4.06 -4.27 0.26
N PHE A 60 -3.86 -2.95 0.27
CA PHE A 60 -3.59 -2.17 1.48
C PHE A 60 -4.60 -2.39 2.64
N PRO A 61 -5.93 -2.40 2.42
CA PRO A 61 -6.87 -2.64 3.52
C PRO A 61 -6.74 -4.03 4.15
N LEU A 62 -6.39 -5.05 3.37
CA LEU A 62 -6.16 -6.41 3.87
C LEU A 62 -4.95 -6.46 4.82
N LEU A 63 -3.87 -5.74 4.48
CA LEU A 63 -2.71 -5.59 5.36
C LEU A 63 -3.09 -4.86 6.67
N LEU A 64 -3.93 -3.82 6.59
CA LEU A 64 -4.40 -3.09 7.77
C LEU A 64 -5.19 -4.00 8.72
N ILE A 65 -6.12 -4.79 8.18
CA ILE A 65 -6.92 -5.74 8.97
C ILE A 65 -6.01 -6.79 9.59
N PHE A 66 -5.06 -7.34 8.83
CA PHE A 66 -4.11 -8.34 9.35
C PHE A 66 -3.27 -7.79 10.52
N VAL A 67 -2.78 -6.55 10.41
CA VAL A 67 -2.06 -5.86 11.48
C VAL A 67 -2.97 -5.63 12.69
N GLY A 68 -4.22 -5.21 12.47
CA GLY A 68 -5.19 -4.99 13.54
C GLY A 68 -5.54 -6.27 14.31
N VAL A 69 -5.79 -7.38 13.61
CA VAL A 69 -6.00 -8.71 14.23
C VAL A 69 -4.76 -9.14 15.01
N SER A 70 -3.57 -8.90 14.46
CA SER A 70 -2.31 -9.22 15.15
C SER A 70 -2.13 -8.41 16.43
N PHE A 71 -2.56 -7.14 16.48
CA PHE A 71 -2.54 -6.32 17.69
C PHE A 71 -3.40 -6.92 18.81
N ILE A 72 -4.61 -7.39 18.49
CA ILE A 72 -5.54 -7.99 19.45
C ILE A 72 -5.00 -9.35 19.94
N VAL A 73 -4.73 -10.27 19.00
CA VAL A 73 -4.36 -11.65 19.32
C VAL A 73 -3.02 -11.74 20.05
N LYS A 74 -2.05 -10.90 19.68
CA LYS A 74 -0.70 -10.94 20.25
C LYS A 74 -0.49 -9.93 21.39
N ASN A 75 -1.55 -9.31 21.93
CA ASN A 75 -1.47 -8.26 22.95
C ASN A 75 -0.44 -7.17 22.57
N GLY A 76 -0.46 -6.72 21.32
CA GLY A 76 0.45 -5.70 20.78
C GLY A 76 1.87 -6.15 20.45
N LYS A 77 2.22 -7.44 20.65
CA LYS A 77 3.49 -7.99 20.16
C LYS A 77 3.35 -8.37 18.69
N ILE A 78 3.49 -7.40 17.80
CA ILE A 78 3.62 -7.70 16.38
C ILE A 78 5.05 -8.17 16.11
N ILE A 79 5.21 -9.48 16.03
CA ILE A 79 6.42 -10.07 15.46
C ILE A 79 6.14 -10.23 13.97
N PHE A 80 6.60 -9.28 13.18
CA PHE A 80 6.65 -9.43 11.73
C PHE A 80 7.70 -10.50 11.42
N ASN A 81 7.24 -11.65 10.93
CA ASN A 81 8.15 -12.70 10.51
C ASN A 81 8.81 -12.32 9.18
N THR A 82 9.94 -12.93 8.85
CA THR A 82 10.60 -12.80 7.55
C THR A 82 9.63 -13.07 6.38
N ARG A 83 8.70 -14.02 6.56
CA ARG A 83 7.62 -14.29 5.59
C ARG A 83 6.70 -13.09 5.34
N PHE A 84 6.40 -12.29 6.36
CA PHE A 84 5.56 -11.08 6.18
C PHE A 84 6.30 -10.03 5.36
N TYR A 85 7.58 -9.80 5.67
CA TYR A 85 8.42 -8.90 4.87
C TYR A 85 8.54 -9.38 3.42
N GLY A 86 8.68 -10.69 3.19
CA GLY A 86 8.68 -11.26 1.84
C GLY A 86 7.41 -10.93 1.06
N ILE A 87 6.23 -11.11 1.68
CA ILE A 87 4.94 -10.76 1.04
C ILE A 87 4.87 -9.26 0.74
N VAL A 88 5.29 -8.40 1.66
CA VAL A 88 5.27 -6.94 1.45
C VAL A 88 6.22 -6.54 0.32
N ILE A 89 7.44 -7.09 0.28
CA ILE A 89 8.41 -6.82 -0.79
C ILE A 89 7.86 -7.32 -2.12
N LEU A 90 7.24 -8.50 -2.16
CA LEU A 90 6.59 -9.03 -3.37
C LEU A 90 5.52 -8.06 -3.87
N LEU A 91 4.62 -7.61 -2.99
CA LEU A 91 3.57 -6.66 -3.35
C LEU A 91 4.13 -5.34 -3.87
N VAL A 92 5.12 -4.76 -3.17
CA VAL A 92 5.76 -3.51 -3.60
C VAL A 92 6.46 -3.71 -4.95
N ASN A 93 7.19 -4.81 -5.13
CA ASN A 93 7.84 -5.13 -6.40
C ASN A 93 6.83 -5.31 -7.54
N SER A 94 5.68 -5.91 -7.29
CA SER A 94 4.60 -6.00 -8.27
C SER A 94 4.02 -4.65 -8.65
N LEU A 95 3.92 -3.69 -7.73
CA LEU A 95 3.48 -2.34 -8.05
C LEU A 95 4.51 -1.59 -8.91
N LEU A 96 5.80 -1.73 -8.61
CA LEU A 96 6.89 -1.21 -9.44
C LEU A 96 6.87 -1.84 -10.83
N PHE A 97 6.73 -3.17 -10.91
CA PHE A 97 6.66 -3.87 -12.19
C PHE A 97 5.49 -3.37 -13.05
N ILE A 98 4.30 -3.24 -12.44
CA ILE A 98 3.11 -2.70 -13.09
C ILE A 98 3.35 -1.27 -13.57
N GLN A 99 3.91 -0.41 -12.73
CA GLN A 99 4.13 0.99 -13.09
C GLN A 99 5.16 1.14 -14.20
N MET A 100 6.20 0.30 -14.23
CA MET A 100 7.17 0.21 -15.32
C MET A 100 6.54 -0.23 -16.65
N LEU A 101 5.58 -1.18 -16.63
CA LEU A 101 4.85 -1.61 -17.84
C LEU A 101 4.12 -0.44 -18.53
N TYR A 102 3.63 0.51 -17.75
CA TYR A 102 2.89 1.66 -18.26
C TYR A 102 3.70 2.96 -18.19
N ILE A 103 5.02 2.90 -17.97
CA ILE A 103 5.85 4.09 -17.72
C ILE A 103 5.76 5.10 -18.85
N ASP A 104 5.66 4.66 -20.10
CA ASP A 104 5.60 5.53 -21.28
C ASP A 104 4.28 6.33 -21.37
N GLN A 105 3.21 5.89 -20.69
CA GLN A 105 1.95 6.62 -20.63
C GLN A 105 2.02 7.79 -19.63
N TYR A 106 2.76 7.61 -18.54
CA TYR A 106 2.82 8.55 -17.42
C TYR A 106 4.06 9.45 -17.47
N TYR A 107 5.24 8.89 -17.73
CA TYR A 107 6.49 9.62 -17.73
C TYR A 107 6.67 10.43 -19.01
N THR A 108 7.03 11.71 -18.84
CA THR A 108 7.53 12.55 -19.92
C THR A 108 8.90 13.04 -19.51
N LYS A 109 9.91 12.81 -20.37
CA LYS A 109 11.31 13.04 -20.04
C LYS A 109 11.51 14.47 -19.51
N GLY A 110 12.08 14.57 -18.31
CA GLY A 110 12.33 15.86 -17.64
C GLY A 110 11.12 16.48 -16.93
N ASN A 111 9.94 15.87 -16.95
CA ASN A 111 8.74 16.38 -16.29
C ASN A 111 8.05 15.33 -15.40
N LEU A 112 8.60 15.17 -14.18
CA LEU A 112 8.07 14.25 -13.18
C LEU A 112 6.66 14.65 -12.73
N ILE A 113 6.45 15.96 -12.54
CA ILE A 113 5.21 16.54 -11.99
C ILE A 113 4.03 16.24 -12.91
N LEU A 114 4.23 16.34 -14.22
CA LEU A 114 3.20 16.00 -15.21
C LEU A 114 2.75 14.54 -15.10
N GLY A 115 3.65 13.60 -14.83
CA GLY A 115 3.27 12.21 -14.58
C GLY A 115 2.49 12.02 -13.29
N ILE A 116 2.82 12.77 -12.23
CA ILE A 116 2.03 12.76 -10.98
C ILE A 116 0.61 13.26 -11.25
N HIS A 117 0.44 14.33 -12.03
CA HIS A 117 -0.88 14.82 -12.44
C HIS A 117 -1.66 13.76 -13.24
N LYS A 118 -1.02 13.11 -14.22
CA LYS A 118 -1.65 12.04 -14.99
C LYS A 118 -2.12 10.86 -14.13
N ILE A 119 -1.37 10.51 -13.09
CA ILE A 119 -1.76 9.48 -12.12
C ILE A 119 -2.92 9.96 -11.25
N TYR A 120 -2.87 11.21 -10.77
CA TYR A 120 -3.90 11.79 -9.92
C TYR A 120 -5.24 11.97 -10.62
N ASP A 121 -5.22 12.28 -11.91
CA ASP A 121 -6.40 12.44 -12.75
C ASP A 121 -6.91 11.11 -13.33
N GLU A 122 -6.32 9.97 -12.92
CA GLU A 122 -6.75 8.61 -13.25
C GLU A 122 -6.91 8.36 -14.77
N ILE A 123 -6.00 8.89 -15.61
CA ILE A 123 -6.07 8.75 -17.08
C ILE A 123 -6.15 7.27 -17.52
N SER A 124 -5.54 6.38 -16.73
CA SER A 124 -5.71 4.93 -16.86
C SER A 124 -5.84 4.29 -15.47
N PRO A 125 -6.71 3.28 -15.30
CA PRO A 125 -6.91 2.60 -14.04
C PRO A 125 -5.74 1.67 -13.66
N MET A 126 -4.85 1.35 -14.60
CA MET A 126 -3.75 0.42 -14.38
C MET A 126 -2.43 1.15 -14.17
N HIS A 127 -2.13 1.45 -12.90
CA HIS A 127 -0.85 2.02 -12.47
C HIS A 127 -0.44 1.48 -11.10
N GLY A 128 0.85 1.61 -10.78
CA GLY A 128 1.40 1.25 -9.47
C GLY A 128 1.34 2.39 -8.44
N GLY A 129 0.82 3.55 -8.83
CA GLY A 129 0.67 4.73 -7.98
C GLY A 129 1.87 5.67 -8.02
N ILE A 130 1.70 6.85 -7.42
CA ILE A 130 2.74 7.89 -7.36
C ILE A 130 4.00 7.38 -6.66
N LEU A 131 3.87 6.53 -5.63
CA LEU A 131 5.03 5.98 -4.91
C LEU A 131 5.87 5.09 -5.82
N SER A 132 5.23 4.20 -6.58
CA SER A 132 5.92 3.34 -7.54
C SER A 132 6.54 4.16 -8.66
N TYR A 133 5.80 5.15 -9.18
CA TYR A 133 6.25 6.03 -10.25
C TYR A 133 7.53 6.80 -9.85
N LEU A 134 7.59 7.30 -8.61
CA LEU A 134 8.75 8.04 -8.12
C LEU A 134 10.01 7.17 -8.03
N ILE A 135 9.86 5.87 -7.78
CA ILE A 135 10.95 4.89 -7.73
C ILE A 135 11.31 4.41 -9.14
N ASP A 136 10.32 4.22 -10.01
CA ASP A 136 10.52 3.68 -11.34
C ASP A 136 11.22 4.66 -12.28
N ILE A 137 11.00 5.97 -12.15
CA ILE A 137 11.66 6.95 -13.01
C ILE A 137 13.19 6.92 -12.90
N PRO A 138 13.82 6.94 -11.71
CA PRO A 138 15.26 6.80 -11.63
C PRO A 138 15.72 5.43 -12.15
N LEU A 139 15.00 4.34 -11.87
CA LEU A 139 15.33 3.02 -12.44
C LEU A 139 15.29 3.03 -13.98
N TYR A 140 14.26 3.63 -14.56
CA TYR A 140 14.10 3.78 -16.00
C TYR A 140 15.20 4.66 -16.60
N ASN A 141 15.54 5.78 -15.96
CA ASN A 141 16.59 6.68 -16.46
C ASN A 141 18.00 6.06 -16.36
N LEU A 142 18.24 5.20 -15.36
CA LEU A 142 19.54 4.55 -15.14
C LEU A 142 19.73 3.30 -16.01
N PHE A 143 18.69 2.46 -16.13
CA PHE A 143 18.80 1.13 -16.72
C PHE A 143 17.89 0.90 -17.94
N GLY A 144 17.01 1.84 -18.26
CA GLY A 144 15.91 1.64 -19.22
C GLY A 144 14.86 0.64 -18.71
N SER A 145 13.76 0.47 -19.45
CA SER A 145 12.70 -0.47 -19.07
C SER A 145 13.21 -1.91 -18.98
N ILE A 146 14.05 -2.33 -19.94
CA ILE A 146 14.59 -3.70 -19.99
C ILE A 146 15.44 -3.99 -18.75
N GLY A 147 16.34 -3.08 -18.38
CA GLY A 147 17.18 -3.24 -17.21
C GLY A 147 16.38 -3.24 -15.90
N ALA A 148 15.35 -2.40 -15.81
CA ALA A 148 14.44 -2.43 -14.67
C ALA A 148 13.68 -3.76 -14.55
N TYR A 149 13.18 -4.33 -15.65
CA TYR A 149 12.54 -5.65 -15.63
C TYR A 149 13.46 -6.75 -15.15
N ILE A 150 14.74 -6.73 -15.54
CA ILE A 150 15.74 -7.70 -15.04
C ILE A 150 15.87 -7.61 -13.52
N ILE A 151 15.93 -6.39 -12.95
CA ILE A 151 15.99 -6.17 -11.51
C ILE A 151 14.74 -6.72 -10.81
N PHE A 152 13.56 -6.45 -11.36
CA PHE A 152 12.31 -6.93 -10.77
C PHE A 152 12.21 -8.46 -10.81
N ILE A 153 12.57 -9.09 -11.92
CA ILE A 153 12.61 -10.55 -12.05
C ILE A 153 13.60 -11.16 -11.06
N ALA A 154 14.77 -10.55 -10.87
CA ALA A 154 15.74 -11.01 -9.88
C ALA A 154 15.18 -10.96 -8.45
N ILE A 155 14.42 -9.92 -8.11
CA ILE A 155 13.74 -9.81 -6.81
C ILE A 155 12.67 -10.90 -6.66
N TYR A 156 11.89 -11.19 -7.71
CA TYR A 156 10.91 -12.27 -7.67
C TYR A 156 11.54 -13.66 -7.47
N ILE A 157 12.71 -13.90 -8.03
CA ILE A 157 13.43 -15.19 -7.86
C ILE A 157 14.00 -15.33 -6.44
N TYR A 158 14.38 -14.22 -5.80
CA TYR A 158 14.93 -14.22 -4.46
C TYR A 158 13.89 -14.47 -3.35
N LEU A 159 12.65 -14.02 -3.57
CA LEU A 159 11.54 -14.06 -2.61
C LEU A 159 10.88 -15.45 -2.51
#